data_AF-A0A1I2RY30-F1
#
_entry.id   AF-A0A1I2RY30-F1
#
_cell.length_a   1.000
_cell.length_b   1.000
_cell.length_c   1.000
_cell.angle_alpha   90.00
_cell.angle_beta   90.00
_cell.angle_gamma   90.00
#
_symmetry.space_group_name_H-M   'P 1'
#
loop_
_entity.id
_entity.type
_entity.pdbx_description
1 polymer ?
#
loop_
_entity_poly.entity_id
_entity_poly.type
_entity_poly.pdbx_seq_one_letter_code
_entity_poly.pdbx_strand_id
1 'polypeptide(L)'
;MRFRSLLILLLAALSVTVSARNKEQQPPAVLIKALNILQNPGGASLNYKIDVAVFHRQGYVIFKGNKFQRRSKRTIDWFDGSTYWTMNRQTQVVKISNPKRSRRKDEDENASLTEQINKVRDDCLYSMVSDGSDWKITVRAQDKSAKIKNAEIWIDKANNKPTRLRVKLGLIWANIRLWNVTTANYSDVNFSFYPAKYPNAKIIDKREKNSK
;
A
#
# COMPACT_ATOMS: atom_id res chain seq x y z
N MET A 1 -5.50 12.27 2.42
CA MET A 1 -5.01 10.99 1.86
C MET A 1 -4.99 9.91 2.93
N ARG A 2 -5.76 8.84 2.76
CA ARG A 2 -5.72 7.68 3.66
C ARG A 2 -4.48 6.85 3.28
N PHE A 3 -3.78 6.25 4.24
CA PHE A 3 -2.60 5.37 4.01
C PHE A 3 -2.81 4.30 2.91
N ARG A 4 -4.05 3.89 2.68
CA ARG A 4 -4.45 3.09 1.50
C ARG A 4 -4.02 3.77 0.20
N SER A 5 -4.34 5.04 0.01
CA SER A 5 -3.93 5.82 -1.16
C SER A 5 -2.41 5.95 -1.27
N LEU A 6 -1.62 5.85 -0.17
CA LEU A 6 -0.14 5.80 -0.19
C LEU A 6 0.41 4.40 -0.53
N LEU A 7 -0.27 3.34 -0.09
CA LEU A 7 0.06 1.95 -0.43
C LEU A 7 -0.35 1.63 -1.88
N ILE A 8 -1.51 2.11 -2.32
CA ILE A 8 -2.00 2.09 -3.71
C ILE A 8 -1.04 2.88 -4.60
N LEU A 9 -0.49 3.98 -4.10
CA LEU A 9 0.60 4.74 -4.76
C LEU A 9 1.89 3.93 -4.96
N LEU A 10 2.23 3.11 -3.97
CA LEU A 10 3.37 2.19 -4.00
C LEU A 10 3.09 0.98 -4.92
N LEU A 11 1.82 0.62 -5.10
CA LEU A 11 1.32 -0.41 -6.02
C LEU A 11 1.13 0.09 -7.46
N ALA A 12 0.85 1.38 -7.66
CA ALA A 12 0.51 1.94 -8.96
C ALA A 12 1.72 2.10 -9.89
N ALA A 13 2.96 2.06 -9.41
CA ALA A 13 4.16 2.36 -10.21
C ALA A 13 4.57 1.29 -11.26
N LEU A 14 3.71 0.33 -11.63
CA LEU A 14 4.25 -1.03 -11.74
C LEU A 14 3.48 -2.08 -12.55
N SER A 15 3.69 -2.15 -13.87
CA SER A 15 3.82 -3.42 -14.64
C SER A 15 4.25 -3.14 -16.08
N VAL A 16 5.31 -3.76 -16.59
CA VAL A 16 5.64 -3.81 -18.03
C VAL A 16 5.87 -5.27 -18.43
N THR A 17 5.28 -5.72 -19.53
CA THR A 17 5.80 -6.85 -20.32
C THR A 17 6.89 -6.31 -21.25
N VAL A 18 8.14 -6.73 -21.09
CA VAL A 18 9.28 -6.28 -21.92
C VAL A 18 9.63 -7.32 -22.97
N SER A 19 9.89 -6.88 -24.20
CA SER A 19 10.50 -7.64 -25.32
C SER A 19 12.03 -7.67 -25.22
N ALA A 20 12.65 -8.74 -25.72
CA ALA A 20 13.96 -9.22 -25.27
C ALA A 20 15.17 -8.41 -25.74
N ARG A 21 15.89 -7.81 -24.78
CA ARG A 21 17.36 -7.77 -24.67
C ARG A 21 17.71 -7.41 -23.21
N ASN A 22 18.43 -8.29 -22.52
CA ASN A 22 18.81 -8.24 -21.09
C ASN A 22 17.70 -7.73 -20.14
N LYS A 23 16.54 -8.42 -20.16
CA LYS A 23 15.29 -7.99 -19.51
C LYS A 23 15.36 -7.89 -17.98
N GLU A 24 16.27 -8.58 -17.31
CA GLU A 24 16.19 -8.79 -15.85
C GLU A 24 16.65 -7.62 -14.97
N GLN A 25 17.49 -6.73 -15.51
CA GLN A 25 18.07 -5.57 -14.82
C GLN A 25 17.58 -4.25 -15.40
N GLN A 26 16.39 -4.22 -15.98
CA GLN A 26 15.73 -2.97 -16.35
C GLN A 26 14.87 -2.48 -15.18
N PRO A 27 14.73 -1.15 -14.96
CA PRO A 27 13.95 -0.62 -13.85
C PRO A 27 12.56 -1.24 -13.70
N PRO A 28 11.77 -1.43 -14.80
CA PRO A 28 10.47 -2.07 -14.69
C PRO A 28 10.53 -3.52 -14.19
N ALA A 29 11.54 -4.30 -14.59
CA ALA A 29 11.66 -5.70 -14.17
C ALA A 29 12.00 -5.83 -12.68
N VAL A 30 12.89 -4.98 -12.16
CA VAL A 30 13.24 -4.94 -10.73
C VAL A 30 12.02 -4.52 -9.90
N LEU A 31 11.30 -3.49 -10.36
CA LEU A 31 10.05 -3.09 -9.73
C LEU A 31 9.03 -4.25 -9.70
N ILE A 32 8.85 -4.98 -10.81
CA ILE A 32 7.89 -6.10 -10.89
C ILE A 32 8.24 -7.21 -9.88
N LYS A 33 9.52 -7.53 -9.73
CA LYS A 33 9.98 -8.51 -8.72
C LYS A 33 9.58 -8.06 -7.31
N ALA A 34 9.80 -6.78 -6.97
CA ALA A 34 9.37 -6.23 -5.68
C ALA A 34 7.85 -6.26 -5.52
N LEU A 35 7.09 -5.94 -6.57
CA LEU A 35 5.63 -5.99 -6.56
C LEU A 35 5.13 -7.42 -6.27
N ASN A 36 5.68 -8.42 -6.95
CA ASN A 36 5.28 -9.81 -6.79
C ASN A 36 5.49 -10.33 -5.35
N ILE A 37 6.52 -9.83 -4.65
CA ILE A 37 6.72 -10.12 -3.22
C ILE A 37 5.55 -9.56 -2.40
N LEU A 38 5.16 -8.32 -2.64
CA LEU A 38 4.04 -7.70 -1.93
C LEU A 38 2.70 -8.36 -2.31
N GLN A 39 2.52 -8.74 -3.57
CA GLN A 39 1.29 -9.32 -4.11
C GLN A 39 1.23 -10.85 -4.00
N ASN A 40 2.05 -11.45 -3.13
CA ASN A 40 2.02 -12.89 -2.91
C ASN A 40 0.58 -13.38 -2.63
N PRO A 41 0.09 -14.46 -3.28
CA PRO A 41 -1.29 -14.94 -3.09
C PRO A 41 -1.64 -15.33 -1.66
N GLY A 42 -0.66 -15.84 -0.89
CA GLY A 42 -0.81 -16.12 0.54
C GLY A 42 -0.86 -14.85 1.40
N GLY A 43 -0.28 -13.77 0.89
CA GLY A 43 -0.16 -12.46 1.52
C GLY A 43 1.28 -12.12 1.88
N ALA A 44 1.45 -10.88 2.32
CA ALA A 44 2.73 -10.33 2.73
C ALA A 44 2.56 -9.46 3.98
N SER A 45 3.68 -9.24 4.66
CA SER A 45 3.78 -8.33 5.77
C SER A 45 5.01 -7.46 5.69
N LEU A 46 4.93 -6.30 6.32
CA LEU A 46 6.05 -5.38 6.43
C LEU A 46 5.87 -4.46 7.63
N ASN A 47 6.98 -3.97 8.14
CA ASN A 47 7.01 -2.78 8.96
C ASN A 47 7.21 -1.54 8.09
N TYR A 48 6.64 -0.42 8.52
CA TYR A 48 6.79 0.85 7.82
C TYR A 48 7.02 2.01 8.78
N LYS A 49 7.70 3.03 8.27
CA LYS A 49 7.74 4.38 8.82
C LYS A 49 7.48 5.37 7.69
N ILE A 50 6.59 6.31 7.92
CA ILE A 50 6.20 7.36 7.00
C ILE A 50 6.48 8.70 7.67
N ASP A 51 7.24 9.54 6.97
CA ASP A 51 7.59 10.90 7.36
C ASP A 51 7.15 11.86 6.24
N VAL A 52 6.18 12.74 6.53
CA VAL A 52 5.64 13.74 5.58
C VAL A 52 5.46 15.06 6.32
N ALA A 53 6.35 16.04 6.07
CA ALA A 53 6.39 17.29 6.84
C ALA A 53 6.34 17.00 8.36
N VAL A 54 5.36 17.57 9.08
CA VAL A 54 5.16 17.37 10.52
C VAL A 54 4.46 16.05 10.89
N PHE A 55 4.02 15.28 9.90
CA PHE A 55 3.29 14.04 10.11
C PHE A 55 4.22 12.83 10.07
N HIS A 56 4.26 12.11 11.18
CA HIS A 56 5.03 10.89 11.32
C HIS A 56 4.12 9.72 11.71
N ARG A 57 4.26 8.58 11.03
CA ARG A 57 3.60 7.33 11.43
C ARG A 57 4.50 6.15 11.22
N GLN A 58 4.46 5.23 12.17
CA GLN A 58 5.08 3.93 12.02
C GLN A 58 4.11 2.82 12.39
N GLY A 59 4.36 1.64 11.86
CA GLY A 59 3.51 0.50 12.13
C GLY A 59 3.97 -0.78 11.45
N TYR A 60 3.03 -1.72 11.46
CA TYR A 60 3.12 -3.02 10.84
C TYR A 60 1.84 -3.26 10.04
N VAL A 61 1.96 -3.88 8.88
CA VAL A 61 0.82 -4.26 8.06
C VAL A 61 0.99 -5.69 7.59
N ILE A 62 -0.11 -6.42 7.60
CA ILE A 62 -0.30 -7.68 6.88
C ILE A 62 -1.39 -7.45 5.84
N PHE A 63 -1.23 -8.01 4.66
CA PHE A 63 -2.20 -7.86 3.59
C PHE A 63 -2.21 -9.08 2.67
N LYS A 64 -3.37 -9.34 2.07
CA LYS A 64 -3.62 -10.46 1.16
C LYS A 64 -4.69 -10.04 0.16
N GLY A 65 -4.32 -9.93 -1.10
CA GLY A 65 -5.19 -9.30 -2.11
C GLY A 65 -5.62 -7.91 -1.65
N ASN A 66 -6.93 -7.65 -1.61
CA ASN A 66 -7.47 -6.38 -1.14
C ASN A 66 -7.65 -6.30 0.39
N LYS A 67 -7.42 -7.39 1.13
CA LYS A 67 -7.60 -7.48 2.59
C LYS A 67 -6.35 -7.00 3.32
N PHE A 68 -6.51 -6.41 4.51
CA PHE A 68 -5.37 -6.11 5.38
C PHE A 68 -5.72 -5.98 6.84
N GLN A 69 -4.68 -6.06 7.67
CA GLN A 69 -4.67 -5.55 9.02
C GLN A 69 -3.45 -4.65 9.20
N ARG A 70 -3.67 -3.48 9.78
CA ARG A 70 -2.64 -2.49 10.06
C ARG A 70 -2.60 -2.19 11.54
N ARG A 71 -1.42 -2.27 12.13
CA ARG A 71 -1.16 -1.92 13.53
C ARG A 71 -0.25 -0.72 13.61
N SER A 72 -0.62 0.24 14.44
CA SER A 72 0.22 1.37 14.82
C SER A 72 0.19 1.55 16.34
N LYS A 73 0.93 2.55 16.86
CA LYS A 73 0.88 2.90 18.28
C LYS A 73 -0.55 3.23 18.74
N ARG A 74 -1.33 3.92 17.91
CA ARG A 74 -2.66 4.46 18.28
C ARG A 74 -3.83 3.62 17.79
N THR A 75 -3.68 2.90 16.68
CA THR A 75 -4.80 2.20 16.04
C THR A 75 -4.47 0.78 15.62
N ILE A 76 -5.49 -0.06 15.59
CA ILE A 76 -5.49 -1.30 14.81
C ILE A 76 -6.65 -1.21 13.83
N ASP A 77 -6.36 -1.47 12.56
CA ASP A 77 -7.34 -1.40 11.49
C ASP A 77 -7.43 -2.75 10.79
N TRP A 78 -8.64 -3.17 10.43
CA TRP A 78 -8.91 -4.40 9.71
C TRP A 78 -9.77 -4.10 8.49
N PHE A 79 -9.55 -4.87 7.44
CA PHE A 79 -10.41 -4.88 6.27
C PHE A 79 -10.41 -6.25 5.62
N ASP A 80 -11.59 -6.84 5.51
CA ASP A 80 -11.80 -8.18 4.97
C ASP A 80 -12.10 -8.21 3.45
N GLY A 81 -12.06 -7.04 2.80
CA GLY A 81 -12.48 -6.87 1.41
C GLY A 81 -13.83 -6.15 1.25
N SER A 82 -14.62 -6.06 2.33
CA SER A 82 -15.96 -5.49 2.33
C SER A 82 -16.19 -4.52 3.50
N THR A 83 -15.88 -4.93 4.72
CA THR A 83 -16.09 -4.19 5.96
C THR A 83 -14.77 -3.65 6.49
N TYR A 84 -14.76 -2.41 6.96
CA TYR A 84 -13.61 -1.77 7.58
C TYR A 84 -13.85 -1.56 9.07
N TRP A 85 -12.93 -2.06 9.89
CA TRP A 85 -12.89 -1.80 11.32
C TRP A 85 -11.67 -0.95 11.66
N THR A 86 -11.85 0.00 12.56
CA THR A 86 -10.75 0.76 13.16
C THR A 86 -10.94 0.82 14.66
N MET A 87 -9.96 0.34 15.41
CA MET A 87 -9.93 0.39 16.86
C MET A 87 -8.92 1.44 17.30
N ASN A 88 -9.36 2.38 18.13
CA ASN A 88 -8.45 3.21 18.91
C ASN A 88 -7.95 2.39 20.10
N ARG A 89 -6.63 2.22 20.22
CA ARG A 89 -6.02 1.37 21.26
C ARG A 89 -6.11 1.98 22.66
N GLN A 90 -6.15 3.30 22.76
CA GLN A 90 -6.24 4.01 24.05
C GLN A 90 -7.67 3.98 24.59
N THR A 91 -8.65 4.27 23.75
CA THR A 91 -10.06 4.34 24.18
C THR A 91 -10.79 3.01 24.05
N GLN A 92 -10.16 2.01 23.43
CA GLN A 92 -10.77 0.71 23.05
C GLN A 92 -12.08 0.85 22.27
N VAL A 93 -12.27 1.96 21.55
CA VAL A 93 -13.45 2.16 20.70
C VAL A 93 -13.18 1.58 19.33
N VAL A 94 -14.04 0.66 18.90
CA VAL A 94 -14.02 0.04 17.56
C VAL A 94 -15.11 0.70 16.72
N LYS A 95 -14.73 1.29 15.59
CA LYS A 95 -15.67 1.84 14.60
C LYS A 95 -15.75 0.91 13.41
N ILE A 96 -16.97 0.59 12.97
CA ILE A 96 -17.26 -0.26 11.81
C ILE A 96 -17.84 0.58 10.69
N SER A 97 -17.42 0.35 9.45
CA SER A 97 -17.93 1.08 8.29
C SER A 97 -17.82 0.25 7.00
N ASN A 98 -18.66 0.56 6.01
CA ASN A 98 -18.54 0.01 4.66
C ASN A 98 -17.91 1.06 3.73
N PRO A 99 -16.63 0.91 3.33
CA PRO A 99 -15.97 1.88 2.45
C PRO A 99 -16.67 2.07 1.10
N LYS A 100 -17.45 1.08 0.63
CA LYS A 100 -18.26 1.20 -0.60
C LYS A 100 -19.30 2.33 -0.57
N ARG A 101 -19.77 2.80 0.61
CA ARG A 101 -20.78 3.87 0.69
C ARG A 101 -20.21 5.26 0.99
N SER A 102 -18.99 5.36 1.52
CA SER A 102 -18.25 6.64 1.55
C SER A 102 -17.69 7.05 0.17
N ARG A 103 -18.15 6.39 -0.90
CA ARG A 103 -17.53 6.29 -2.24
C ARG A 103 -18.27 7.09 -3.31
N ARG A 104 -19.22 7.96 -2.96
CA ARG A 104 -19.74 8.95 -3.92
C ARG A 104 -18.79 10.14 -3.94
N LYS A 105 -17.66 10.03 -4.66
CA LYS A 105 -16.87 11.12 -5.30
C LYS A 105 -15.46 10.74 -5.80
N ASP A 106 -15.00 9.50 -5.63
CA ASP A 106 -13.71 9.05 -6.18
C ASP A 106 -13.90 7.72 -6.94
N GLU A 107 -14.47 7.79 -8.14
CA GLU A 107 -14.70 6.61 -9.01
C GLU A 107 -13.38 5.99 -9.53
N ASP A 108 -12.29 6.76 -9.54
CA ASP A 108 -10.93 6.28 -9.92
C ASP A 108 -10.29 5.31 -8.90
N GLU A 109 -10.70 5.30 -7.62
CA GLU A 109 -10.11 4.41 -6.60
C GLU A 109 -10.56 2.94 -6.73
N ASN A 110 -11.42 2.63 -7.71
CA ASN A 110 -12.05 1.31 -7.91
C ASN A 110 -11.56 0.56 -9.13
N ALA A 111 -10.78 1.22 -9.98
CA ALA A 111 -10.00 0.52 -10.96
C ALA A 111 -9.25 -0.60 -10.22
N SER A 112 -9.28 -1.83 -10.74
CA SER A 112 -8.50 -2.92 -10.16
C SER A 112 -7.08 -2.40 -9.92
N LEU A 113 -6.39 -2.85 -8.87
CA LEU A 113 -4.98 -2.49 -8.70
C LEU A 113 -4.22 -2.76 -10.00
N THR A 114 -4.59 -3.81 -10.73
CA THR A 114 -4.15 -4.16 -12.09
C THR A 114 -4.43 -3.08 -13.14
N GLU A 115 -5.59 -2.42 -13.13
CA GLU A 115 -5.92 -1.32 -14.07
C GLU A 115 -5.16 -0.03 -13.72
N GLN A 116 -5.02 0.28 -12.43
CA GLN A 116 -4.21 1.42 -11.97
C GLN A 116 -2.74 1.20 -12.30
N ILE A 117 -2.28 -0.04 -12.20
CA ILE A 117 -0.95 -0.52 -12.60
C ILE A 117 -0.74 -0.36 -14.11
N ASN A 118 -1.71 -0.78 -14.93
CA ASN A 118 -1.60 -0.71 -16.39
C ASN A 118 -1.63 0.74 -16.91
N LYS A 119 -2.35 1.65 -16.26
CA LYS A 119 -2.36 3.07 -16.65
C LYS A 119 -1.01 3.76 -16.42
N VAL A 120 -0.27 3.35 -15.40
CA VAL A 120 1.04 3.94 -15.05
C VAL A 120 2.19 3.34 -15.86
N ARG A 121 1.97 2.17 -16.47
CA ARG A 121 2.91 1.50 -17.37
C ARG A 121 3.28 2.36 -18.58
N ASP A 122 2.28 2.86 -19.28
CA ASP A 122 2.47 3.44 -20.61
C ASP A 122 2.83 4.94 -20.55
N ASP A 123 2.48 5.61 -19.45
CA ASP A 123 2.65 7.06 -19.27
C ASP A 123 3.80 7.45 -18.32
N CYS A 124 4.80 6.57 -18.10
CA CYS A 124 5.91 6.86 -17.18
C CYS A 124 7.29 6.66 -17.81
N LEU A 125 8.22 7.55 -17.42
CA LEU A 125 9.65 7.42 -17.65
C LEU A 125 10.32 6.81 -16.42
N TYR A 126 11.24 5.88 -16.65
CA TYR A 126 11.96 5.18 -15.61
C TYR A 126 13.46 5.40 -15.76
N SER A 127 14.15 5.62 -14.65
CA SER A 127 15.62 5.50 -14.59
C SER A 127 16.00 4.63 -13.40
N MET A 128 17.13 3.92 -13.52
CA MET A 128 17.65 3.09 -12.44
C MET A 128 19.14 3.32 -12.29
N VAL A 129 19.57 3.52 -11.04
CA VAL A 129 20.98 3.64 -10.68
C VAL A 129 21.27 2.74 -9.48
N SER A 130 22.52 2.31 -9.37
CA SER A 130 23.00 1.62 -8.18
C SER A 130 23.14 2.62 -7.02
N ASP A 131 22.63 2.29 -5.84
CA ASP A 131 22.74 3.09 -4.61
C ASP A 131 23.00 2.15 -3.42
N GLY A 132 24.29 1.93 -3.11
CA GLY A 132 24.71 0.98 -2.08
C GLY A 132 24.20 -0.44 -2.36
N SER A 133 23.53 -1.04 -1.37
CA SER A 133 22.88 -2.37 -1.48
C SER A 133 21.59 -2.37 -2.31
N ASP A 134 21.09 -1.20 -2.72
CA ASP A 134 19.80 -1.05 -3.38
C ASP A 134 19.96 -0.62 -4.85
N TRP A 135 18.98 -1.00 -5.67
CA TRP A 135 18.65 -0.27 -6.89
C TRP A 135 17.76 0.92 -6.52
N LYS A 136 18.19 2.14 -6.87
CA LYS A 136 17.33 3.33 -6.82
C LYS A 136 16.66 3.52 -8.16
N ILE A 137 15.34 3.43 -8.18
CA ILE A 137 14.50 3.55 -9.37
C ILE A 137 13.71 4.85 -9.27
N THR A 138 13.88 5.74 -10.25
CA THR A 138 13.09 6.97 -10.36
C THR A 138 11.98 6.75 -11.37
N VAL A 139 10.76 7.09 -10.99
CA VAL A 139 9.56 7.04 -11.83
C VAL A 139 9.05 8.46 -12.01
N ARG A 140 8.86 8.87 -13.26
CA ARG A 140 8.31 10.19 -13.62
C ARG A 140 7.11 10.02 -14.53
N ALA A 141 5.96 10.51 -14.10
CA ALA A 141 4.78 10.55 -14.94
C ALA A 141 4.97 11.54 -16.10
N GLN A 142 4.57 11.13 -17.30
CA GLN A 142 4.53 11.95 -18.51
C GLN A 142 3.24 12.78 -18.55
N ASP A 143 2.13 12.22 -18.06
CA ASP A 143 0.87 12.94 -17.90
C ASP A 143 1.02 14.07 -16.88
N LYS A 144 0.83 15.31 -17.34
CA LYS A 144 0.90 16.51 -16.51
C LYS A 144 -0.24 16.60 -15.48
N SER A 145 -1.35 15.89 -15.71
CA SER A 145 -2.51 15.81 -14.83
C SER A 145 -2.36 14.76 -13.72
N ALA A 146 -1.34 13.89 -13.82
CA ALA A 146 -1.08 12.86 -12.83
C ALA A 146 -0.91 13.47 -11.43
N LYS A 147 -1.67 12.92 -10.47
CA LYS A 147 -1.62 13.34 -9.06
C LYS A 147 -0.21 13.18 -8.47
N ILE A 148 0.57 12.23 -8.98
CA ILE A 148 1.94 11.95 -8.55
C ILE A 148 2.84 12.02 -9.77
N LYS A 149 3.71 13.04 -9.76
CA LYS A 149 4.58 13.32 -10.91
C LYS A 149 5.93 12.64 -10.79
N ASN A 150 6.42 12.44 -9.56
CA ASN A 150 7.74 11.86 -9.32
C ASN A 150 7.70 10.95 -8.09
N ALA A 151 8.29 9.77 -8.24
CA ALA A 151 8.55 8.84 -7.17
C ALA A 151 9.96 8.26 -7.29
N GLU A 152 10.56 7.91 -6.16
CA GLU A 152 11.81 7.18 -6.06
C GLU A 152 11.55 5.92 -5.22
N ILE A 153 11.98 4.77 -5.71
CA ILE A 153 11.82 3.46 -5.06
C ILE A 153 13.20 2.86 -4.90
N TRP A 154 13.51 2.36 -3.70
CA TRP A 154 14.72 1.59 -3.45
C TRP A 154 14.36 0.13 -3.23
N ILE A 155 15.07 -0.74 -3.95
CA ILE A 155 14.87 -2.19 -3.93
C ILE A 155 16.21 -2.85 -3.64
N ASP A 156 16.25 -3.68 -2.60
CA ASP A 156 17.44 -4.44 -2.23
C ASP A 156 17.86 -5.36 -3.39
N LYS A 157 19.14 -5.29 -3.77
CA LYS A 157 19.68 -6.03 -4.92
C LYS A 157 19.71 -7.55 -4.71
N ALA A 158 19.85 -8.00 -3.45
CA ALA A 158 20.02 -9.41 -3.14
C ALA A 158 18.68 -10.16 -3.09
N ASN A 159 17.63 -9.50 -2.60
CA ASN A 159 16.34 -10.16 -2.34
C ASN A 159 15.14 -9.50 -3.01
N ASN A 160 15.33 -8.42 -3.77
CA ASN A 160 14.30 -7.65 -4.48
C ASN A 160 13.21 -7.08 -3.56
N LYS A 161 13.43 -7.01 -2.23
CA LYS A 161 12.46 -6.40 -1.31
C LYS A 161 12.58 -4.88 -1.37
N PRO A 162 11.45 -4.15 -1.38
CA PRO A 162 11.49 -2.71 -1.31
C PRO A 162 11.94 -2.26 0.08
N THR A 163 12.89 -1.32 0.13
CA THR A 163 13.48 -0.81 1.39
C THR A 163 13.01 0.62 1.67
N ARG A 164 12.83 1.42 0.62
CA ARG A 164 12.42 2.82 0.72
C ARG A 164 11.52 3.23 -0.43
N LEU A 165 10.64 4.18 -0.14
CA LEU A 165 9.88 4.92 -1.12
C LEU A 165 9.97 6.41 -0.81
N ARG A 166 9.98 7.22 -1.85
CA ARG A 166 9.81 8.66 -1.73
C ARG A 166 8.87 9.15 -2.83
N VAL A 167 7.82 9.86 -2.43
CA VAL A 167 6.74 10.29 -3.33
C VAL A 167 6.55 11.79 -3.21
N LYS A 168 6.52 12.51 -4.34
CA LYS A 168 6.26 13.95 -4.35
C LYS A 168 4.75 14.22 -4.34
N LEU A 169 4.26 14.84 -3.27
CA LEU A 169 2.87 15.26 -3.07
C LEU A 169 2.80 16.79 -3.15
N GLY A 170 2.69 17.32 -4.37
CA GLY A 170 2.79 18.76 -4.61
C GLY A 170 4.19 19.28 -4.29
N LEU A 171 4.28 20.14 -3.26
CA LEU A 171 5.55 20.72 -2.80
C LEU A 171 6.29 19.86 -1.76
N ILE A 172 5.61 18.87 -1.16
CA ILE A 172 6.14 18.08 -0.03
C ILE A 172 6.54 16.69 -0.50
N TRP A 173 7.62 16.17 0.04
CA TRP A 173 7.99 14.76 -0.11
C TRP A 173 7.45 13.92 1.03
N ALA A 174 6.80 12.81 0.68
CA ALA A 174 6.52 11.73 1.61
C ALA A 174 7.65 10.71 1.54
N ASN A 175 8.33 10.47 2.66
CA ASN A 175 9.39 9.48 2.78
C ASN A 175 8.84 8.26 3.51
N ILE A 176 9.03 7.08 2.93
CA ILE A 176 8.57 5.81 3.46
C ILE A 176 9.77 4.88 3.59
N ARG A 177 10.00 4.32 4.77
CA ARG A 177 10.96 3.24 4.99
C ARG A 177 10.20 1.96 5.25
N LEU A 178 10.71 0.86 4.70
CA LEU A 178 10.14 -0.47 4.79
C LEU A 178 11.21 -1.42 5.30
N TRP A 179 10.83 -2.30 6.21
CA TRP A 179 11.70 -3.37 6.71
C TRP A 179 10.87 -4.58 7.10
N ASN A 180 11.54 -5.71 7.32
CA ASN A 180 10.89 -6.99 7.63
C ASN A 180 9.81 -7.37 6.59
N VAL A 181 10.08 -7.11 5.31
CA VAL A 181 9.19 -7.50 4.22
C VAL A 181 9.25 -9.03 4.08
N THR A 182 8.12 -9.70 4.31
CA THR A 182 8.05 -11.16 4.34
C THR A 182 6.73 -11.65 3.74
N THR A 183 6.78 -12.74 3.00
CA THR A 183 5.60 -13.45 2.46
C THR A 183 5.20 -14.58 3.39
N ALA A 184 3.90 -14.83 3.55
CA ALA A 184 3.37 -15.95 4.33
C ALA A 184 1.91 -16.22 3.94
N ASN A 185 1.39 -17.40 4.31
CA ASN A 185 -0.01 -17.75 4.10
C ASN A 185 -0.89 -17.23 5.26
N TYR A 186 -1.42 -16.02 5.12
CA TYR A 186 -2.29 -15.43 6.13
C TYR A 186 -3.74 -15.93 5.99
N SER A 187 -4.28 -16.48 7.09
CA SER A 187 -5.70 -16.82 7.19
C SER A 187 -6.57 -15.57 7.20
N ASP A 188 -7.79 -15.67 6.66
CA ASP A 188 -8.73 -14.56 6.53
C ASP A 188 -9.17 -13.98 7.89
N VAL A 189 -9.07 -14.76 8.96
CA VAL A 189 -9.33 -14.31 10.34
C VAL A 189 -8.42 -13.17 10.79
N ASN A 190 -7.29 -12.98 10.10
CA ASN A 190 -6.40 -11.86 10.36
C ASN A 190 -6.97 -10.52 9.90
N PHE A 191 -7.95 -10.52 9.00
CA PHE A 191 -8.41 -9.32 8.31
C PHE A 191 -9.79 -8.83 8.77
N SER A 192 -10.33 -9.45 9.81
CA SER A 192 -11.56 -9.03 10.47
C SER A 192 -11.31 -8.74 11.95
N PHE A 193 -12.11 -7.83 12.50
CA PHE A 193 -12.13 -7.60 13.94
C PHE A 193 -12.77 -8.80 14.64
N TYR A 194 -12.12 -9.32 15.69
CA TYR A 194 -12.62 -10.44 16.48
C TYR A 194 -12.89 -10.00 17.92
N PRO A 195 -14.17 -9.79 18.31
CA PRO A 195 -14.55 -9.22 19.61
C PRO A 195 -13.99 -9.97 20.82
N ALA A 196 -13.86 -11.29 20.75
CA ALA A 196 -13.33 -12.09 21.86
C ALA A 196 -11.87 -11.76 22.21
N LYS A 197 -11.10 -11.16 21.28
CA LYS A 197 -9.74 -10.64 21.57
C LYS A 197 -9.75 -9.28 22.27
N TYR A 198 -10.90 -8.62 22.34
CA TYR A 198 -11.06 -7.26 22.87
C TYR A 198 -12.37 -7.15 23.69
N PRO A 199 -12.48 -7.89 24.82
CA PRO A 199 -13.74 -8.00 25.57
C PRO A 199 -14.28 -6.66 26.08
N ASN A 200 -13.41 -5.68 26.31
CA ASN A 200 -13.77 -4.36 26.81
C ASN A 200 -13.99 -3.32 25.71
N ALA A 201 -13.96 -3.74 24.43
CA ALA A 201 -14.07 -2.80 23.33
C ALA A 201 -15.50 -2.27 23.16
N LYS A 202 -15.65 -0.94 23.16
CA LYS A 202 -16.92 -0.29 22.79
C LYS A 202 -17.07 -0.28 21.28
N ILE A 203 -18.12 -0.91 20.78
CA ILE A 203 -18.41 -0.99 19.34
C ILE A 203 -19.34 0.14 18.91
N ILE A 204 -18.96 0.85 17.84
CA ILE A 204 -19.77 1.85 17.14
C ILE A 204 -19.90 1.41 15.69
N ASP A 205 -21.06 0.89 15.33
CA ASP A 205 -21.34 0.49 13.95
C ASP A 205 -21.93 1.67 13.17
N LYS A 206 -21.23 2.11 12.12
CA LYS A 206 -21.67 3.19 11.21
C LYS A 206 -22.13 2.68 9.86
N ARG A 207 -22.31 1.36 9.71
CA ARG A 207 -22.90 0.80 8.50
C ARG A 207 -24.37 1.20 8.48
N GLU A 208 -24.84 1.73 7.35
CA GLU A 208 -26.26 1.95 7.13
C GLU A 208 -26.99 0.60 7.26
N LYS A 209 -28.00 0.53 8.12
CA LYS A 209 -28.96 -0.57 8.10
C LYS A 209 -29.78 -0.37 6.82
N ASN A 210 -29.75 -1.34 5.90
CA ASN A 210 -30.73 -1.32 4.82
C ASN A 210 -32.12 -1.41 5.49
N SER A 211 -32.88 -0.32 5.44
CA SER A 211 -34.33 -0.40 5.60
C SER A 211 -34.82 -1.30 4.47
N LYS A 212 -35.33 -2.47 4.85
CA LYS A 212 -36.10 -3.31 3.94
C LYS A 212 -37.36 -2.56 3.53
#